data_AF-A0A2I1DJZ2-F1
#
_entry.id   AF-A0A2I1DJZ2-F1
#
_cell.length_a   1.000
_cell.length_b   1.000
_cell.length_c   1.000
_cell.angle_alpha   90.00
_cell.angle_beta   90.00
_cell.angle_gamma   90.00
#
_symmetry.space_group_name_H-M   'P 1'
#
loop_
_entity.id
_entity.type
_entity.pdbx_description
1 polymer ?
#
loop_
_entity_poly.entity_id
_entity_poly.type
_entity_poly.pdbx_seq_one_letter_code
_entity_poly.pdbx_strand_id
1 'polypeptide(L)'
;MRLSPEQVAIIRQATAESFGPGARVWLFGSRVDDSKRGGDVDIMVESGSPIDAPAFLAANLSARLQRRMHGRKVDVLLLAPNLRHLPIHDIAKSEGLLL
;
A
#
# COMPACT_ATOMS: atom_id res chain seq x y z
N MET A 1 -12.89 3.85 -7.67
CA MET A 1 -11.48 3.93 -7.25
C MET A 1 -10.97 5.36 -7.42
N ARG A 2 -10.61 6.04 -6.33
CA ARG A 2 -10.22 7.47 -6.33
C ARG A 2 -8.71 7.71 -6.52
N LEU A 3 -8.06 6.91 -7.36
CA LEU A 3 -6.67 7.07 -7.78
C LEU A 3 -6.61 7.23 -9.30
N SER A 4 -5.82 8.18 -9.79
CA SER A 4 -5.56 8.29 -11.23
C SER A 4 -4.68 7.12 -11.71
N PRO A 5 -4.72 6.76 -12.99
CA PRO A 5 -3.81 5.75 -13.56
C PRO A 5 -2.33 6.04 -13.29
N GLU A 6 -1.95 7.32 -13.30
CA GLU A 6 -0.61 7.77 -12.94
C GLU A 6 -0.26 7.48 -11.49
N GLN A 7 -1.17 7.74 -10.54
CA GLN A 7 -0.97 7.43 -9.12
C GLN A 7 -0.84 5.92 -8.90
N VAL A 8 -1.64 5.11 -9.59
CA VAL A 8 -1.52 3.64 -9.56
C VAL A 8 -0.14 3.22 -10.06
N ALA A 9 0.32 3.77 -11.18
CA ALA A 9 1.66 3.47 -11.71
C ALA A 9 2.78 3.85 -10.72
N ILE A 10 2.68 5.03 -10.10
CA ILE A 10 3.63 5.48 -9.07
C ILE A 10 3.66 4.51 -7.88
N ILE A 11 2.49 4.05 -7.41
CA ILE A 11 2.39 3.12 -6.28
C ILE A 11 3.04 1.77 -6.62
N ARG A 12 2.71 1.20 -7.78
CA ARG A 12 3.27 -0.09 -8.23
C ARG A 12 4.79 0.00 -8.39
N GLN A 13 5.27 1.04 -9.05
CA GLN A 13 6.71 1.25 -9.25
C GLN A 13 7.45 1.41 -7.92
N ALA A 14 6.98 2.29 -7.03
CA ALA A 14 7.64 2.51 -5.75
C ALA A 14 7.62 1.25 -4.87
N THR A 15 6.55 0.46 -4.92
CA THR A 15 6.45 -0.83 -4.22
C THR A 15 7.48 -1.83 -4.77
N ALA A 16 7.56 -2.01 -6.09
CA ALA A 16 8.53 -2.90 -6.70
C ALA A 16 9.99 -2.49 -6.40
N GLU A 17 10.27 -1.19 -6.39
CA GLU A 17 11.59 -0.65 -6.03
C GLU A 17 11.94 -0.87 -4.55
N SER A 18 10.95 -0.94 -3.65
CA SER A 18 11.17 -1.09 -2.21
C SER A 18 11.11 -2.53 -1.70
N PHE A 19 10.32 -3.39 -2.33
CA PHE A 19 10.03 -4.75 -1.87
C PHE A 19 10.34 -5.84 -2.91
N GLY A 20 10.81 -5.45 -4.10
CA GLY A 20 11.12 -6.35 -5.20
C GLY A 20 9.92 -6.60 -6.15
N PRO A 21 10.18 -7.18 -7.34
CA PRO A 21 9.17 -7.33 -8.39
C PRO A 21 8.05 -8.32 -8.06
N GLY A 22 8.25 -9.19 -7.06
CA GLY A 22 7.23 -10.15 -6.59
C GLY A 22 6.25 -9.57 -5.56
N ALA A 23 6.45 -8.32 -5.11
CA ALA A 23 5.57 -7.69 -4.15
C ALA A 23 4.24 -7.28 -4.82
N ARG A 24 3.14 -7.56 -4.13
CA ARG A 24 1.78 -7.20 -4.57
C ARG A 24 1.29 -6.04 -3.74
N VAL A 25 0.55 -5.12 -4.33
CA VAL A 25 -0.01 -3.97 -3.63
C VAL A 25 -1.53 -3.92 -3.79
N TRP A 26 -2.21 -3.79 -2.66
CA TRP A 26 -3.66 -3.68 -2.56
C TRP A 26 -4.01 -2.27 -2.07
N LEU A 27 -4.91 -1.61 -2.78
CA LEU A 27 -5.59 -0.41 -2.27
C LEU A 27 -6.75 -0.85 -1.39
N PHE A 28 -6.83 -0.36 -0.16
CA PHE A 28 -7.97 -0.64 0.71
C PHE A 28 -8.47 0.63 1.41
N GLY A 29 -9.45 0.48 2.30
CA GLY A 29 -9.96 1.60 3.11
C GLY A 29 -10.82 2.59 2.31
N SER A 30 -10.79 3.86 2.72
CA SER A 30 -11.75 4.88 2.27
C SER A 30 -11.65 5.24 0.78
N ARG A 31 -10.58 4.83 0.09
CA ARG A 31 -10.30 5.14 -1.32
C ARG A 31 -10.76 4.09 -2.32
N VAL A 32 -11.24 2.94 -1.84
CA VAL A 32 -11.87 1.91 -2.67
C VAL A 32 -13.22 2.41 -3.20
N ASP A 33 -13.96 3.16 -2.38
CA ASP A 33 -15.31 3.65 -2.66
C ASP A 33 -15.29 5.14 -3.07
N ASP A 34 -15.83 5.45 -4.26
CA ASP A 34 -15.85 6.80 -4.81
C ASP A 34 -16.83 7.74 -4.07
N SER A 35 -17.76 7.19 -3.28
CA SER A 35 -18.76 7.95 -2.53
C SER A 35 -18.26 8.49 -1.18
N LYS A 36 -17.12 7.99 -0.67
CA LYS A 36 -16.59 8.34 0.66
C LYS A 36 -15.71 9.59 0.62
N ARG A 37 -15.78 10.41 1.68
CA ARG A 37 -14.91 11.58 1.92
C ARG A 37 -13.65 11.12 2.67
N GLY A 38 -12.47 11.53 2.21
CA GLY A 38 -11.19 11.11 2.79
C GLY A 38 -9.97 11.59 1.99
N GLY A 39 -8.90 11.94 2.69
CA GLY A 39 -7.66 12.54 2.17
C GLY A 39 -6.52 11.54 1.94
N ASP A 40 -6.32 10.62 2.88
CA ASP A 40 -5.20 9.68 2.87
C ASP A 40 -5.47 8.48 1.93
N VAL A 41 -4.42 7.73 1.60
CA VAL A 41 -4.47 6.52 0.78
C VAL A 41 -3.97 5.35 1.63
N ASP A 42 -4.79 4.33 1.82
CA ASP A 42 -4.41 3.12 2.57
C ASP A 42 -3.99 2.02 1.59
N ILE A 43 -2.74 1.55 1.70
CA ILE A 43 -2.24 0.44 0.87
C ILE A 43 -1.69 -0.69 1.73
N MET A 44 -1.89 -1.92 1.27
CA MET A 44 -1.24 -3.10 1.83
C MET A 44 -0.24 -3.66 0.83
N VAL A 45 1.00 -3.84 1.26
CA VAL A 45 2.04 -4.52 0.48
C VAL A 45 2.16 -5.96 0.98
N GLU A 46 1.91 -6.91 0.10
CA GLU A 46 2.11 -8.34 0.31
C GLU A 46 3.46 -8.75 -0.30
N SER A 47 4.35 -9.26 0.55
CA SER A 47 5.64 -9.82 0.16
C SER A 47 5.63 -11.33 0.34
N GLY A 48 6.13 -12.07 -0.66
CA GLY A 48 6.39 -13.51 -0.55
C GLY A 48 7.60 -13.86 0.31
N SER A 49 8.45 -12.87 0.64
CA SER A 49 9.67 -13.04 1.40
C SER A 49 9.58 -12.33 2.76
N PRO A 50 10.30 -12.80 3.81
CA PRO A 50 10.44 -12.10 5.08
C PRO A 50 10.94 -10.66 4.90
N ILE A 51 10.51 -9.78 5.80
CA ILE A 51 10.92 -8.38 5.84
C ILE A 51 11.71 -8.11 7.13
N ASP A 52 12.99 -7.77 7.00
CA ASP A 52 13.88 -7.56 8.16
C ASP A 52 13.61 -6.23 8.88
N ALA A 53 13.29 -5.18 8.14
CA ALA A 53 13.10 -3.82 8.67
C ALA A 53 11.70 -3.27 8.35
N PRO A 54 10.61 -3.86 8.89
CA PRO A 54 9.24 -3.56 8.48
C PRO A 54 8.85 -2.09 8.72
N ALA A 55 9.18 -1.55 9.89
CA ALA A 55 8.88 -0.15 10.21
C ALA A 55 9.60 0.83 9.28
N PHE A 56 10.88 0.57 8.99
CA PHE A 56 11.67 1.40 8.08
C PHE A 56 11.15 1.34 6.65
N LEU A 57 10.88 0.14 6.12
CA LEU A 57 10.38 0.00 4.75
C LEU A 57 8.99 0.60 4.57
N ALA A 58 8.09 0.41 5.53
CA ALA A 58 6.76 1.02 5.50
C ALA A 58 6.84 2.56 5.51
N ALA A 59 7.63 3.13 6.44
CA ALA A 59 7.83 4.57 6.52
C ALA A 59 8.51 5.15 5.28
N ASN A 60 9.53 4.46 4.74
CA ASN A 60 10.23 4.88 3.53
C ASN A 60 9.30 4.86 2.32
N LEU A 61 8.50 3.80 2.13
CA LEU A 61 7.52 3.74 1.04
C LEU A 61 6.48 4.86 1.19
N SER A 62 5.92 5.03 2.38
CA SER A 62 4.96 6.11 2.69
C SER A 62 5.51 7.49 2.30
N ALA A 63 6.72 7.83 2.76
CA ALA A 63 7.36 9.10 2.47
C ALA A 63 7.70 9.29 0.98
N ARG A 64 8.06 8.22 0.27
CA ARG A 64 8.31 8.25 -1.19
C ARG A 64 7.02 8.53 -1.95
N LEU A 65 5.94 7.83 -1.61
CA LEU A 65 4.64 8.01 -2.25
C LEU A 65 4.07 9.39 -1.95
N GLN A 66 4.15 9.86 -0.71
CA GLN A 66 3.68 11.19 -0.34
C GLN A 66 4.34 12.30 -1.17
N ARG A 67 5.65 12.22 -1.40
CA ARG A 67 6.37 13.17 -2.25
C ARG A 67 5.93 13.11 -3.72
N ARG A 68 5.73 11.91 -4.25
CA ARG A 68 5.29 11.71 -5.65
C ARG A 68 3.80 12.00 -5.88
N MET A 69 3.00 12.02 -4.82
CA MET A 69 1.54 12.25 -4.86
C MET A 69 1.14 13.62 -4.31
N HIS A 70 2.00 14.63 -4.49
CA HIS A 70 1.76 16.03 -4.11
C HIS A 70 1.36 16.24 -2.64
N GLY A 71 2.04 15.55 -1.73
CA GLY A 71 1.85 15.68 -0.28
C GLY A 71 0.71 14.83 0.28
N ARG A 72 -0.02 14.08 -0.56
CA ARG A 72 -1.05 13.15 -0.10
C ARG A 72 -0.42 12.03 0.72
N LYS A 73 -0.82 11.91 1.98
CA LYS A 73 -0.35 10.87 2.89
C LYS A 73 -0.80 9.49 2.41
N VAL A 74 0.12 8.53 2.51
CA VAL A 74 -0.14 7.12 2.18
C VAL A 74 0.22 6.27 3.39
N ASP A 75 -0.78 5.58 3.95
CA ASP A 75 -0.59 4.67 5.06
C ASP A 75 -0.29 3.26 4.52
N VAL A 76 0.79 2.66 5.01
CA VAL A 76 1.35 1.41 4.47
C VAL A 76 1.22 0.30 5.51
N LEU A 77 0.46 -0.73 5.16
CA LEU A 77 0.34 -1.99 5.89
C LEU A 77 1.21 -3.06 5.22
N LEU A 78 1.90 -3.90 5.99
CA LEU A 78 2.77 -4.95 5.47
C LEU A 78 2.25 -6.33 5.81
N LEU A 79 2.20 -7.21 4.81
CA LEU A 79 1.93 -8.62 4.95
C LEU A 79 3.15 -9.41 4.43
N ALA A 80 3.80 -10.17 5.31
CA ALA A 80 4.97 -11.00 4.99
C ALA A 80 5.04 -12.22 5.92
N PRO A 81 5.76 -13.30 5.54
CA PRO A 81 5.79 -14.55 6.31
C PRO A 81 6.25 -14.42 7.76
N ASN A 82 7.13 -13.46 8.05
CA ASN A 82 7.68 -13.21 9.38
C ASN A 82 6.90 -12.16 10.19
N LEU A 83 5.79 -11.64 9.66
CA LEU A 83 4.95 -10.64 10.31
C LEU A 83 3.65 -11.27 10.80
N ARG A 84 3.15 -10.77 11.93
CA ARG A 84 1.88 -11.24 12.50
C ARG A 84 0.73 -10.95 11.55
N HIS A 85 -0.07 -11.96 11.26
CA HIS A 85 -1.33 -11.76 10.55
C HIS A 85 -2.38 -11.10 11.46
N LEU A 86 -3.04 -10.05 10.97
CA LEU A 86 -4.05 -9.27 11.67
C LEU A 86 -5.35 -9.24 10.84
N PRO A 87 -6.54 -9.06 11.47
CA PRO A 87 -7.82 -9.02 10.75
C PRO A 87 -7.89 -7.97 9.63
N ILE A 88 -7.13 -6.88 9.76
CA ILE A 88 -7.04 -5.84 8.72
C ILE A 88 -6.44 -6.36 7.40
N HIS A 89 -5.63 -7.42 7.41
CA HIS A 89 -5.14 -8.07 6.19
C HIS A 89 -6.27 -8.77 5.43
N ASP A 90 -7.18 -9.43 6.15
CA ASP A 90 -8.34 -10.10 5.54
C ASP A 90 -9.30 -9.06 4.94
N ILE A 91 -9.53 -7.96 5.64
CA ILE A 91 -10.31 -6.82 5.14
C ILE A 91 -9.67 -6.25 3.88
N ALA A 92 -8.35 -6.00 3.89
CA ALA A 92 -7.64 -5.47 2.73
C ALA A 92 -7.70 -6.41 1.51
N LYS A 93 -7.70 -7.74 1.70
CA LYS A 93 -7.83 -8.70 0.59
C LYS A 93 -9.26 -8.89 0.09
N SER A 94 -10.25 -8.81 0.97
CA SER A 94 -11.66 -9.05 0.64
C SER A 94 -12.34 -7.82 0.06
N GLU A 95 -12.05 -6.63 0.61
CA GLU A 95 -12.66 -5.36 0.20
C GLU A 95 -11.73 -4.52 -0.68
N GLY A 96 -10.43 -4.79 -0.66
CA GLY A 96 -9.45 -4.01 -1.42
C GLY A 96 -9.38 -4.34 -2.90
N LEU A 97 -8.74 -3.46 -3.65
CA LEU A 97 -8.44 -3.61 -5.08
C LEU A 97 -6.96 -3.90 -5.27
N LEU A 98 -6.65 -4.99 -5.95
CA LEU A 98 -5.28 -5.28 -6.38
C LEU A 98 -4.86 -4.28 -7.48
N LEU A 99 -3.70 -3.63 -7.30
CA LEU A 99 -3.17 -2.61 -8.20
C LEU A 99 -2.13 -3.14 -9.20
#